data_AF-A0A822FZZ3-F1
#
_entry.id   AF-A0A822FZZ3-F1
#
_cell.length_a   1.000
_cell.length_b   1.000
_cell.length_c   1.000
_cell.angle_alpha   90.00
_cell.angle_beta   90.00
_cell.angle_gamma   90.00
#
_symmetry.space_group_name_H-M   'P 1'
#
loop_
_entity.id
_entity.type
_entity.pdbx_description
1 polymer ?
#
loop_
_entity_poly.entity_id
_entity_poly.type
_entity_poly.pdbx_seq_one_letter_code
_entity_poly.pdbx_strand_id
1 'polypeptide(L)'
;RYCTIQHTCICSSDSICIGVLANNRSVCVCSINKFGDRCLLVDTICQIDKNLTCQHGGQCVPADEFMISTRKCVCICPKGYIGDRCEIVDNKIILSFQKNIVLSQSIFIHFIQVINNSAPMRATTFRTIPLIKSSLIVYWS
;
A
#
# COMPACT_ATOMS: atom_id res chain seq x y z
N ARG A 1 25.74 -1.33 -21.15
CA ARG A 1 25.09 -1.58 -22.46
C ARG A 1 23.69 -2.12 -22.17
N TYR A 2 22.65 -1.35 -22.38
CA TYR A 2 21.27 -1.85 -22.31
C TYR A 2 20.95 -2.48 -23.66
N CYS A 3 20.59 -3.76 -23.68
CA CYS A 3 20.10 -4.41 -24.89
C CYS A 3 18.66 -3.94 -25.16
N THR A 4 18.50 -2.93 -26.00
CA THR A 4 17.20 -2.51 -26.53
C THR A 4 16.90 -3.27 -27.82
N ILE A 5 16.55 -4.55 -27.69
CA ILE A 5 15.98 -5.30 -28.82
C ILE A 5 14.51 -4.88 -28.90
N GLN A 6 14.11 -4.27 -30.01
CA GLN A 6 12.70 -3.94 -30.23
C GLN A 6 11.93 -5.22 -30.52
N HIS A 7 11.04 -5.58 -29.60
CA HIS A 7 10.10 -6.68 -29.76
C HIS A 7 8.70 -6.13 -30.06
N THR A 8 7.99 -6.72 -31.02
CA THR A 8 6.57 -6.43 -31.27
C THR A 8 5.73 -7.18 -30.24
N CYS A 9 5.41 -6.50 -29.14
CA CYS A 9 4.57 -7.08 -28.09
C CYS A 9 3.09 -6.86 -28.37
N ILE A 10 2.27 -7.85 -28.01
CA ILE A 10 0.81 -7.76 -28.08
C ILE A 10 0.29 -7.65 -26.65
N CYS A 11 0.44 -6.48 -26.04
CA CYS A 11 -0.08 -6.17 -24.71
C CYS A 11 -1.18 -5.10 -24.79
N SER A 12 -1.96 -4.93 -23.72
CA SER A 12 -2.91 -3.81 -23.58
C SER A 12 -2.18 -2.46 -23.68
N SER A 13 -2.86 -1.42 -24.17
CA SER A 13 -2.26 -0.12 -24.45
C SER A 13 -1.71 0.61 -23.21
N ASP A 14 -2.22 0.31 -22.03
CA ASP A 14 -1.83 0.85 -20.73
C ASP A 14 -0.91 -0.09 -19.93
N SER A 15 -0.34 -1.11 -20.58
CA SER A 15 0.56 -2.08 -19.95
C SER A 15 2.00 -1.92 -20.43
N ILE A 16 2.95 -2.42 -19.64
CA ILE A 16 4.37 -2.33 -19.96
C ILE A 16 4.83 -3.66 -20.54
N CYS A 17 5.42 -3.65 -21.74
CA CYS A 17 6.06 -4.85 -22.28
C CYS A 17 7.50 -4.97 -21.76
N ILE A 18 7.83 -6.13 -21.20
CA ILE A 18 9.20 -6.47 -20.79
C ILE A 18 9.95 -7.21 -21.91
N GLY A 19 9.23 -7.99 -22.72
CA GLY A 19 9.84 -8.74 -23.82
C GLY A 19 8.95 -9.85 -24.36
N VAL A 20 9.56 -10.79 -25.07
CA VAL A 20 8.88 -11.92 -25.70
C VAL A 20 9.66 -13.21 -25.38
N LEU A 21 8.93 -14.25 -24.99
CA LEU A 21 9.46 -15.59 -24.71
C LEU A 21 9.85 -16.32 -26.00
N ALA A 22 10.62 -17.40 -25.90
CA ALA A 22 11.06 -18.20 -27.05
C ALA A 22 9.90 -18.78 -27.89
N ASN A 23 8.71 -18.92 -27.30
CA ASN A 23 7.49 -19.36 -27.98
C ASN A 23 6.66 -18.20 -28.58
N ASN A 24 7.26 -17.02 -28.74
CA ASN A 24 6.62 -15.81 -29.26
C ASN A 24 5.49 -15.24 -28.38
N ARG A 25 5.41 -15.62 -27.10
CA ARG A 25 4.45 -15.04 -26.14
C ARG A 25 5.02 -13.77 -25.52
N SER A 26 4.28 -12.66 -25.60
CA SER A 26 4.64 -11.40 -24.96
C SER A 26 4.57 -11.52 -23.43
N VAL A 27 5.51 -10.86 -22.74
CA VAL A 27 5.55 -10.73 -21.29
C VAL A 27 5.14 -9.30 -20.95
N CYS A 28 3.95 -9.16 -20.36
CA CYS A 28 3.31 -7.88 -20.08
C CYS A 28 3.20 -7.67 -18.57
N VAL A 29 3.51 -6.46 -18.08
CA VAL A 29 3.20 -6.01 -16.73
C VAL A 29 1.89 -5.24 -16.78
N CYS A 30 0.87 -5.78 -16.13
CA CYS A 30 -0.47 -5.22 -16.17
C CYS A 30 -0.64 -4.02 -15.24
N SER A 31 -1.44 -3.06 -15.71
CA SER A 31 -1.98 -2.00 -14.85
C SER A 31 -2.90 -2.60 -13.78
N ILE A 32 -3.13 -1.82 -12.71
CA ILE A 32 -3.98 -2.25 -11.61
C ILE A 32 -5.39 -2.58 -12.12
N ASN A 33 -5.97 -3.70 -11.66
CA ASN A 33 -7.25 -4.27 -12.12
C ASN A 33 -7.22 -4.97 -13.50
N LYS A 34 -6.06 -5.21 -14.10
CA LYS A 34 -5.96 -6.01 -15.33
C LYS A 34 -5.15 -7.26 -15.12
N PHE A 35 -5.52 -8.33 -15.81
CA PHE A 35 -4.86 -9.62 -15.69
C PHE A 35 -4.88 -10.40 -17.02
N GLY A 36 -4.29 -11.59 -16.96
CA GLY A 36 -4.06 -12.45 -18.11
C GLY A 36 -2.81 -12.04 -18.91
N ASP A 37 -2.41 -12.93 -19.81
CA ASP A 37 -1.12 -12.91 -20.52
C ASP A 37 -0.79 -11.60 -21.24
N ARG A 38 -1.85 -10.90 -21.68
CA ARG A 38 -1.76 -9.66 -22.46
C ARG A 38 -2.37 -8.47 -21.73
N CYS A 39 -2.79 -8.63 -20.48
CA CYS A 39 -3.48 -7.61 -19.70
C CYS A 39 -4.77 -7.10 -20.35
N LEU A 40 -5.47 -7.95 -21.12
CA LEU A 40 -6.72 -7.59 -21.81
C LEU A 40 -7.95 -7.87 -20.96
N LEU A 41 -7.83 -8.70 -19.92
CA LEU A 41 -8.91 -9.02 -19.00
C LEU A 41 -8.91 -7.99 -17.88
N VAL A 42 -10.11 -7.51 -17.51
CA VAL A 42 -10.31 -6.48 -16.49
C VAL A 42 -11.06 -7.08 -15.33
N ASP A 43 -10.53 -6.91 -14.13
CA ASP A 43 -11.21 -7.20 -12.89
C ASP A 43 -12.14 -6.03 -12.52
N THR A 44 -13.42 -6.33 -12.35
CA THR A 44 -14.47 -5.35 -12.03
C THR A 44 -14.70 -5.21 -10.53
N ILE A 45 -14.07 -6.01 -9.67
CA ILE A 45 -14.29 -6.02 -8.22
C ILE A 45 -14.04 -4.63 -7.60
N CYS A 46 -12.95 -3.96 -8.00
CA CYS A 46 -12.63 -2.60 -7.56
C CYS A 46 -13.38 -1.50 -8.33
N GLN A 47 -14.20 -1.86 -9.33
CA GLN A 47 -15.07 -0.95 -10.07
C GLN A 47 -16.50 -0.95 -9.53
N ILE A 48 -16.88 -1.99 -8.78
CA ILE A 48 -18.11 -2.00 -7.98
C ILE A 48 -17.94 -0.96 -6.87
N ASP A 49 -18.87 -0.02 -6.84
CA ASP A 49 -19.02 1.12 -5.92
C ASP A 49 -17.86 1.32 -4.92
N LYS A 50 -16.94 2.24 -5.22
CA LYS A 50 -15.64 2.39 -4.54
C LYS A 50 -15.77 2.52 -3.00
N ASN A 51 -16.87 3.08 -2.51
CA ASN A 51 -17.13 3.24 -1.08
C ASN A 51 -17.49 1.93 -0.37
N LEU A 52 -17.98 0.92 -1.12
CA LEU A 52 -18.29 -0.42 -0.60
C LEU A 52 -17.03 -1.29 -0.48
N THR A 53 -16.04 -1.08 -1.36
CA THR A 53 -14.78 -1.84 -1.33
C THR A 53 -13.78 -1.24 -0.35
N CYS A 54 -13.37 0.03 -0.52
CA CYS A 54 -12.42 0.70 0.36
C CYS A 54 -12.93 2.09 0.77
N GLN A 55 -13.04 2.31 2.08
CA GLN A 55 -13.50 3.57 2.67
C GLN A 55 -12.38 4.60 2.79
N HIS A 56 -12.76 5.85 3.09
CA HIS A 56 -11.84 6.96 3.39
C HIS A 56 -10.72 7.18 2.36
N GLY A 57 -10.97 6.89 1.08
CA GLY A 57 -9.98 7.05 0.01
C GLY A 57 -8.93 5.95 -0.06
N GLY A 58 -9.19 4.78 0.53
CA GLY A 58 -8.37 3.58 0.35
C GLY A 58 -8.26 3.16 -1.11
N GLN A 59 -7.08 2.72 -1.51
CA GLN A 59 -6.84 2.20 -2.86
C GLN A 59 -7.18 0.71 -2.91
N CYS A 60 -8.17 0.34 -3.73
CA CYS A 60 -8.56 -1.05 -3.95
C CYS A 60 -7.59 -1.75 -4.90
N VAL A 61 -7.18 -2.95 -4.52
CA VAL A 61 -6.37 -3.87 -5.33
C VAL A 61 -7.11 -5.21 -5.40
N PRO A 62 -7.40 -5.75 -6.58
CA PRO A 62 -8.05 -7.05 -6.67
C PRO A 62 -7.12 -8.14 -6.13
N ALA A 63 -7.70 -9.10 -5.41
CA ALA A 63 -6.97 -10.25 -4.91
C ALA A 63 -7.00 -11.34 -5.98
N ASP A 64 -5.83 -11.91 -6.28
CA ASP A 64 -5.73 -13.00 -7.25
C ASP A 64 -6.44 -14.25 -6.72
N GLU A 65 -7.01 -15.08 -7.60
CA GLU A 65 -7.83 -16.26 -7.21
C GLU A 65 -7.04 -17.28 -6.36
N PHE A 66 -5.71 -17.22 -6.38
CA PHE A 66 -4.83 -18.06 -5.56
C PHE A 66 -4.68 -17.59 -4.11
N MET A 67 -5.18 -16.40 -3.75
CA MET A 67 -5.27 -15.99 -2.35
C MET A 67 -6.47 -16.67 -1.70
N ILE A 68 -6.20 -17.63 -0.79
CA ILE A 68 -7.16 -18.43 0.00
C ILE A 68 -8.05 -17.56 0.93
N SER A 69 -8.02 -16.24 0.80
CA SER A 69 -8.89 -15.33 1.53
C SER A 69 -10.30 -15.32 0.92
N THR A 70 -11.32 -15.30 1.78
CA THR A 70 -12.74 -15.08 1.42
C THR A 70 -13.02 -13.73 0.74
N ARG A 71 -12.00 -12.89 0.56
CA ARG A 71 -12.11 -11.54 0.03
C ARG A 71 -11.51 -11.47 -1.36
N LYS A 72 -12.29 -10.86 -2.26
CA LYS A 72 -11.97 -10.66 -3.67
C LYS A 72 -11.06 -9.45 -3.92
N CYS A 73 -10.76 -8.65 -2.90
CA CYS A 73 -9.89 -7.48 -3.00
C CYS A 73 -9.22 -7.14 -1.66
N VAL A 74 -8.14 -6.37 -1.74
CA VAL A 74 -7.35 -5.82 -0.63
C VAL A 74 -7.36 -4.30 -0.72
N CYS A 75 -7.51 -3.62 0.42
CA CYS A 75 -7.45 -2.16 0.50
C CYS A 75 -6.10 -1.70 1.02
N ILE A 76 -5.48 -0.76 0.31
CA ILE A 76 -4.31 -0.01 0.77
C ILE A 76 -4.82 1.28 1.42
N CYS A 77 -4.70 1.36 2.75
CA CYS A 77 -5.26 2.47 3.50
C CYS A 77 -4.35 3.71 3.50
N PRO A 78 -4.93 4.92 3.37
CA PRO A 78 -4.19 6.15 3.55
C PRO A 78 -3.79 6.33 5.03
N LYS A 79 -2.82 7.19 5.27
CA LYS A 79 -2.34 7.48 6.64
C LYS A 79 -3.51 7.97 7.51
N GLY A 80 -3.65 7.37 8.69
CA GLY A 80 -4.70 7.70 9.64
C GLY A 80 -5.94 6.82 9.56
N TYR A 81 -5.93 5.80 8.70
CA TYR A 81 -7.01 4.84 8.57
C TYR A 81 -6.44 3.42 8.52
N ILE A 82 -7.12 2.50 9.22
CA ILE A 82 -6.79 1.08 9.26
C ILE A 82 -8.07 0.25 9.14
N GLY A 83 -7.94 -1.06 9.24
CA GLY A 83 -9.02 -2.01 9.00
C GLY A 83 -9.00 -2.52 7.56
N ASP A 84 -9.81 -3.53 7.30
CA ASP A 84 -9.76 -4.28 6.06
C ASP A 84 -10.28 -3.49 4.85
N ARG A 85 -11.13 -2.51 5.12
CA ARG A 85 -11.66 -1.53 4.16
C ARG A 85 -11.28 -0.11 4.55
N CYS A 86 -10.26 0.10 5.38
CA CYS A 86 -9.87 1.43 5.86
C CYS A 86 -11.01 2.14 6.62
N GLU A 87 -11.88 1.38 7.28
CA GLU A 87 -13.08 1.85 7.97
C GLU A 87 -12.78 2.42 9.36
N ILE A 88 -11.65 2.07 9.96
CA ILE A 88 -11.27 2.47 11.31
C ILE A 88 -10.34 3.68 11.22
N VAL A 89 -10.63 4.73 11.98
CA VAL A 89 -9.77 5.91 12.09
C VAL A 89 -8.73 5.66 13.17
N ASP A 90 -7.45 5.80 12.83
CA ASP A 90 -6.36 5.71 13.80
C ASP A 90 -6.39 6.86 14.80
N ASN A 91 -5.90 6.61 16.01
CA ASN A 91 -5.68 7.69 16.96
C ASN A 91 -4.53 8.58 16.50
N LYS A 92 -4.76 9.89 16.55
CA LYS A 92 -3.76 10.90 16.18
C LYS A 92 -2.98 11.35 17.41
N ILE A 93 -1.71 10.99 17.46
CA ILE A 93 -0.78 11.43 18.50
C ILE A 93 0.07 12.57 17.93
N ILE A 94 0.02 13.73 18.58
CA ILE A 94 0.83 14.90 18.23
C ILE A 94 1.93 15.04 19.28
N LEU A 95 3.19 14.85 18.86
CA LEU A 95 4.34 15.10 19.71
C LEU A 95 4.92 16.45 19.35
N SER A 96 4.92 17.37 20.31
CA SER A 96 5.43 18.73 20.17
C SER A 96 6.68 18.90 21.02
N PHE A 97 7.69 19.54 20.44
CA PHE A 97 9.00 19.75 21.06
C PHE A 97 9.23 21.24 21.28
N GLN A 98 9.82 21.56 22.43
CA GLN A 98 10.25 22.92 22.70
C GLN A 98 11.48 23.27 21.84
N LYS A 99 11.65 24.56 21.54
CA LYS A 99 12.70 25.07 20.63
C LYS A 99 14.14 24.76 21.06
N ASN A 100 14.34 24.46 22.34
CA ASN A 100 15.63 24.15 22.96
C ASN A 100 16.01 22.67 22.89
N ILE A 101 15.16 21.79 22.35
CA ILE A 101 15.46 20.37 22.18
C ILE A 101 16.10 20.16 20.81
N VAL A 102 17.35 19.67 20.79
CA VAL A 102 18.02 19.27 19.55
C VAL A 102 17.47 17.93 19.09
N LEU A 103 16.64 17.95 18.04
CA LEU A 103 16.05 16.74 17.47
C LEU A 103 16.98 16.10 16.44
N SER A 104 17.10 14.78 16.52
CA SER A 104 17.72 13.99 15.45
C SER A 104 16.83 13.96 14.21
N GLN A 105 17.42 13.66 13.04
CA GLN A 105 16.68 13.58 11.77
C GLN A 105 15.57 12.51 11.78
N SER A 106 15.67 11.53 12.67
CA SER A 106 14.70 10.45 12.86
C SER A 106 14.35 10.27 14.33
N ILE A 107 13.06 10.09 14.62
CA ILE A 107 12.55 9.66 15.93
C ILE A 107 11.96 8.26 15.79
N PHE A 108 12.36 7.38 16.70
CA PHE A 108 11.75 6.06 16.88
C PHE A 108 10.74 6.13 18.02
N ILE A 109 9.59 5.51 17.80
CA ILE A 109 8.47 5.51 18.74
C ILE A 109 8.11 4.05 18.98
N HIS A 110 8.27 3.62 20.23
CA HIS A 110 7.98 2.25 20.65
C HIS A 110 6.69 2.25 21.47
N PHE A 111 5.69 1.53 20.98
CA PHE A 111 4.41 1.33 21.64
C PHE A 111 4.44 0.00 22.39
N ILE A 112 4.01 0.03 23.66
CA ILE A 112 3.82 -1.15 24.50
C ILE A 112 2.39 -1.10 25.01
N GLN A 113 1.56 -2.05 24.58
CA GLN A 113 0.18 -2.20 25.04
C GLN A 113 0.11 -3.34 26.05
N VAL A 114 -0.41 -3.05 27.24
CA VAL A 114 -0.60 -4.03 28.31
C VAL A 114 -2.09 -4.25 28.49
N ILE A 115 -2.56 -5.45 28.22
CA ILE A 115 -3.94 -5.88 28.47
C ILE A 115 -3.88 -6.92 29.60
N ASN A 116 -4.72 -6.77 30.63
CA ASN A 116 -4.74 -7.66 31.79
C ASN A 116 -4.81 -9.14 31.35
N ASN A 117 -3.99 -10.00 31.96
CA ASN A 117 -3.88 -11.44 31.67
C ASN A 117 -3.41 -11.80 30.25
N SER A 118 -2.71 -10.91 29.54
CA SER A 118 -2.08 -11.23 28.25
C SER A 118 -0.63 -10.75 28.19
N ALA A 119 0.17 -11.36 27.30
CA ALA A 119 1.51 -10.88 27.03
C ALA A 119 1.45 -9.47 26.41
N PRO A 120 2.34 -8.55 26.80
CA PRO A 120 2.33 -7.19 26.27
C PRO A 120 2.62 -7.18 24.77
N MET A 121 1.75 -6.51 24.00
CA MET A 121 1.95 -6.30 22.57
C MET A 121 2.93 -5.14 22.36
N ARG A 122 3.88 -5.31 21.44
CA ARG A 122 4.95 -4.33 21.19
C ARG A 122 5.01 -3.99 19.72
N ALA A 123 5.21 -2.72 19.42
CA ALA A 123 5.44 -2.26 18.06
C ALA A 123 6.39 -1.06 18.02
N THR A 124 7.17 -0.95 16.96
CA THR A 124 8.08 0.17 16.75
C THR A 124 7.79 0.82 15.41
N THR A 125 7.64 2.13 15.41
CA THR A 125 7.58 2.94 14.20
C THR A 125 8.65 4.02 14.24
N PHE A 126 8.94 4.64 13.10
CA PHE A 126 9.83 5.79 13.04
C PHE A 126 9.23 6.90 12.18
N ARG A 127 9.66 8.13 12.46
CA ARG A 127 9.31 9.31 11.69
C ARG A 127 10.55 10.16 11.49
N THR A 128 10.76 10.61 10.25
CA THR A 128 11.75 11.61 9.92
C THR A 128 11.19 12.99 10.22
N ILE A 129 11.97 13.85 10.88
CA ILE A 129 11.57 15.22 11.20
C ILE A 129 12.26 16.17 10.24
N PRO A 130 11.50 16.95 9.45
CA PRO A 130 12.06 18.06 8.71
C PRO A 130 12.64 19.06 9.72
N LEU A 131 13.87 19.53 9.50
CA LEU A 131 14.66 20.39 10.41
C LEU A 131 13.93 21.63 10.97
N ILE A 132 12.83 22.03 10.34
CA ILE A 132 12.07 23.27 10.63
C ILE A 132 10.79 22.99 11.46
N LYS A 133 10.37 21.73 11.63
CA LYS A 133 9.12 21.40 12.34
C LYS A 133 9.36 21.10 13.82
N SER A 134 8.64 21.81 14.69
CA SER A 134 8.62 21.58 16.14
C SER A 134 7.58 20.56 16.60
N SER A 135 6.88 19.91 15.66
CA SER A 135 5.90 18.87 15.98
C SER A 135 5.87 17.79 14.91
N LEU A 136 5.49 16.58 15.34
CA LEU A 136 5.28 15.43 14.47
C LEU A 136 3.94 14.78 14.80
N ILE A 137 3.34 14.16 13.79
CA ILE A 137 2.05 13.48 13.88
C ILE A 137 2.26 12.00 13.61
N VAL A 138 1.71 11.17 14.49
CA VAL A 138 1.71 9.71 14.39
C VAL A 138 0.26 9.25 14.44
N TYR A 139 -0.05 8.28 13.60
CA TYR A 139 -1.33 7.59 13.59
C TYR A 139 -1.07 6.19 14.14
N TRP A 140 -1.85 5.78 15.15
CA TRP A 140 -1.67 4.51 15.85
C TRP A 140 -2.99 4.02 16.46
N SER A 141 -3.24 2.71 16.42
CA SER A 141 -4.33 2.03 17.11
C SER A 141 -3.88 0.70 17.69
#